data_AF-A0A9W6US21-F1
#
_entry.id   AF-A0A9W6US21-F1
#
_cell.length_a   1.000
_cell.length_b   1.000
_cell.length_c   1.000
_cell.angle_alpha   90.00
_cell.angle_beta   90.00
_cell.angle_gamma   90.00
#
_symmetry.space_group_name_H-M   'P 1'
#
loop_
_entity.id
_entity.type
_entity.pdbx_description
1 polymer ?
#
loop_
_entity_poly.entity_id
_entity_poly.type
_entity_poly.pdbx_seq_one_letter_code
_entity_poly.pdbx_strand_id
1 'polypeptide(L)'
;MASEQASVDDLAEMVRRCEDVRARLVLVTDAEGPWRLHHGEVLLDAPDLDTGEEETWLYPTAAFVARRLRGRVVADLLQGKPMKIDRFQVVADQQSVHVSADDLRGNQAWAGRTTPWPRTEWTIRRDSASYRNHGVLVGDASHPSFLTFEQAVSSFLYRLPYDSRTSVDQLWRVLQPRRGAWFRKVTVAADRLTVDLEGYDLDDVVLELSEPGRSRRFPVAGADSYEFELPEGLQAESLLIAHRHGKWLDMRHFPATPLGSARDTSVVWEQPELELELLLADGEGPRFECKAKIPESTPRARRPVLKTVAAFASQPGGGTIVFGIEDSSLEIVGLTEDQSVDEQKRSIGDMIRKNLEPAPACHPRVLQHPYKRIIAVDVPGGTQPCALRDGERLEFYVRRGSSSILASYREIAEGFSSYPGTS
;
A
#
# COMPACT_ATOMS: atom_id res chain seq x y z
N MET A 1 17.38 -13.98 10.87
CA MET A 1 17.68 -13.41 12.20
C MET A 1 16.37 -13.40 12.97
N ALA A 2 16.32 -13.99 14.16
CA ALA A 2 15.11 -13.98 14.98
C ALA A 2 14.73 -12.53 15.27
N SER A 3 13.56 -12.07 14.81
CA SER A 3 13.07 -10.75 15.18
C SER A 3 12.75 -10.84 16.66
N GLU A 4 13.42 -10.02 17.46
CA GLU A 4 13.10 -9.89 18.89
C GLU A 4 11.65 -9.41 18.95
N GLN A 5 10.77 -10.22 19.54
CA GLN A 5 9.36 -9.91 19.61
C GLN A 5 9.19 -8.76 20.59
N ALA A 6 9.07 -7.54 20.07
CA ALA A 6 8.85 -6.34 20.88
C ALA A 6 7.62 -6.54 21.78
N SER A 7 7.74 -6.22 23.06
CA SER A 7 6.60 -6.30 23.98
C SER A 7 5.81 -4.98 24.02
N VAL A 8 4.60 -5.01 24.58
CA VAL A 8 3.81 -3.80 24.86
C VAL A 8 4.56 -2.87 25.83
N ASP A 9 5.33 -3.42 26.76
CA ASP A 9 6.11 -2.63 27.73
C ASP A 9 7.29 -1.93 27.07
N ASP A 10 8.00 -2.58 26.14
CA ASP A 10 9.08 -1.95 25.38
C ASP A 10 8.56 -0.77 24.56
N LEU A 11 7.40 -0.97 23.93
CA LEU A 11 6.70 0.09 23.20
C LEU A 11 6.28 1.24 24.12
N ALA A 12 5.66 0.94 25.26
CA ALA A 12 5.23 1.96 26.20
C ALA A 12 6.43 2.78 26.72
N GLU A 13 7.56 2.14 27.00
CA GLU A 13 8.79 2.82 27.43
C GLU A 13 9.37 3.70 26.32
N MET A 14 9.35 3.23 25.06
CA MET A 14 9.74 4.06 23.91
C MET A 14 8.84 5.30 23.79
N VAL A 15 7.52 5.13 23.81
CA VAL A 15 6.56 6.25 23.73
C VAL A 15 6.70 7.20 24.91
N ARG A 16 6.99 6.69 26.12
CA ARG A 16 7.15 7.48 27.34
C ARG A 16 8.30 8.48 27.27
N ARG A 17 9.35 8.17 26.50
CA ARG A 17 10.53 9.03 26.32
C ARG A 17 10.28 10.23 25.42
N CYS A 18 9.26 10.17 24.56
CA CYS A 18 8.86 11.32 23.76
C CYS A 18 8.19 12.38 24.65
N GLU A 19 8.62 13.64 24.51
CA GLU A 19 7.98 14.77 25.20
C GLU A 19 6.49 14.85 24.82
N ASP A 20 6.24 14.88 23.51
CA ASP A 20 4.92 14.83 22.90
C ASP A 20 4.89 13.83 21.75
N VAL A 21 3.72 13.26 21.52
CA VAL A 21 3.38 12.42 20.39
C VAL A 21 2.07 12.86 19.78
N ARG A 22 1.86 12.54 18.51
CA ARG A 22 0.54 12.71 17.89
C ARG A 22 -0.25 11.43 18.01
N ALA A 23 -1.42 11.52 18.61
CA ALA A 23 -2.32 10.39 18.80
C ALA A 23 -3.63 10.61 18.02
N ARG A 24 -4.06 9.59 17.28
CA ARG A 24 -5.41 9.47 16.73
C ARG A 24 -6.10 8.29 17.38
N LEU A 25 -7.17 8.57 18.12
CA LEU A 25 -7.88 7.58 18.93
C LEU A 25 -9.30 7.43 18.42
N VAL A 26 -9.70 6.19 18.16
CA VAL A 26 -11.08 5.80 17.93
C VAL A 26 -11.59 5.18 19.22
N LEU A 27 -12.61 5.78 19.79
CA LEU A 27 -13.18 5.45 21.08
C LEU A 27 -14.63 5.00 20.89
N VAL A 28 -15.08 4.03 21.69
CA VAL A 28 -16.45 3.52 21.69
C VAL A 28 -16.98 3.43 23.12
N THR A 29 -18.29 3.57 23.31
CA THR A 29 -18.93 3.46 24.64
C THR A 29 -20.31 2.82 24.58
N ASP A 30 -20.72 2.25 25.71
CA ASP A 30 -22.01 1.58 25.93
C ASP A 30 -23.05 2.51 26.58
N ALA A 31 -23.02 3.80 26.20
CA ALA A 31 -23.84 4.91 26.70
C ALA A 31 -23.68 5.29 28.20
N GLU A 32 -23.38 4.34 29.09
CA GLU A 32 -23.21 4.56 30.54
C GLU A 32 -21.81 4.16 31.08
N GLY A 33 -20.96 3.58 30.21
CA GLY A 33 -19.62 3.10 30.57
C GLY A 33 -18.48 4.07 30.25
N PRO A 34 -17.25 3.78 30.72
CA PRO A 34 -16.06 4.51 30.29
C PRO A 34 -15.84 4.32 28.79
N TRP A 35 -15.19 5.29 28.15
CA TRP A 35 -14.81 5.19 26.75
C TRP A 35 -13.73 4.13 26.59
N ARG A 36 -13.93 3.19 25.68
CA ARG A 36 -12.97 2.14 25.39
C ARG A 36 -12.23 2.46 24.10
N LEU A 37 -10.93 2.23 24.09
CA LEU A 37 -10.15 2.36 22.88
C LEU A 37 -10.52 1.22 21.91
N HIS A 38 -11.02 1.60 20.73
CA HIS A 38 -11.21 0.69 19.62
C HIS A 38 -9.95 0.56 18.78
N HIS A 39 -9.37 1.70 18.38
CA HIS A 39 -8.13 1.79 17.60
C HIS A 39 -7.32 3.01 18.05
N GLY A 40 -6.01 2.87 18.14
CA GLY A 40 -5.10 3.98 18.44
C GLY A 40 -3.95 4.02 17.45
N GLU A 41 -3.68 5.19 16.90
CA GLU A 41 -2.49 5.44 16.10
C GLU A 41 -1.63 6.49 16.80
N VAL A 42 -0.34 6.22 16.91
CA VAL A 42 0.64 7.09 17.56
C VAL A 42 1.78 7.36 16.59
N LEU A 43 2.04 8.63 16.29
CA LEU A 43 3.21 9.06 15.54
C LEU A 43 4.21 9.69 16.50
N LEU A 44 5.38 9.07 16.57
CA LEU A 44 6.53 9.55 17.34
C LEU A 44 7.30 10.61 16.53
N ASP A 45 8.05 11.45 17.24
CA ASP A 45 9.00 12.42 16.66
C ASP A 45 8.40 13.21 15.48
N ALA A 46 7.30 13.92 15.75
CA ALA A 46 6.55 14.70 14.77
C ALA A 46 6.71 16.23 14.92
N PRO A 47 7.94 16.80 14.97
CA PRO A 47 8.13 18.23 15.20
C PRO A 47 7.66 19.09 14.00
N ASP A 48 7.86 18.61 12.76
CA ASP A 48 7.71 19.44 11.55
C ASP A 48 6.50 19.09 10.68
N LEU A 49 5.64 18.16 11.13
CA LEU A 49 4.40 17.85 10.41
C LEU A 49 3.34 18.88 10.78
N ASP A 50 3.51 20.10 10.28
CA ASP A 50 2.52 21.15 10.34
C ASP A 50 1.21 20.69 9.64
N THR A 51 0.05 21.09 10.18
CA THR A 51 -1.35 20.87 9.70
C THR A 51 -2.18 19.64 10.11
N GLY A 52 -1.75 18.75 11.01
CA GLY A 52 -2.70 17.81 11.64
C GLY A 52 -3.63 18.55 12.61
N GLU A 53 -4.76 19.08 12.13
CA GLU A 53 -5.75 19.78 12.95
C GLU A 53 -6.15 18.91 14.14
N GLU A 54 -6.13 19.49 15.33
CA GLU A 54 -6.75 18.85 16.48
C GLU A 54 -8.25 18.76 16.19
N GLU A 55 -8.72 17.56 15.88
CA GLU A 55 -10.11 17.32 15.47
C GLU A 55 -10.80 16.37 16.43
N THR A 56 -12.12 16.51 16.55
CA THR A 56 -12.95 15.57 17.28
C THR A 56 -14.27 15.36 16.57
N TRP A 57 -14.55 14.12 16.21
CA TRP A 57 -15.87 13.71 15.74
C TRP A 57 -16.55 12.98 16.90
N LEU A 58 -17.70 13.47 17.36
CA LEU A 58 -18.43 12.87 18.49
C LEU A 58 -19.80 12.41 18.03
N TYR A 59 -20.04 11.12 18.18
CA TYR A 59 -21.33 10.47 18.02
C TYR A 59 -21.82 9.91 19.37
N PRO A 60 -23.09 9.48 19.47
CA PRO A 60 -23.64 8.96 20.74
C PRO A 60 -22.86 7.78 21.34
N THR A 61 -22.29 6.90 20.51
CA THR A 61 -21.58 5.67 20.93
C THR A 61 -20.14 5.60 20.45
N ALA A 62 -19.65 6.62 19.72
CA ALA A 62 -18.34 6.64 19.12
C ALA A 62 -17.70 8.04 19.18
N ALA A 63 -16.39 8.11 19.36
CA ALA A 63 -15.63 9.35 19.27
C ALA A 63 -14.32 9.13 18.54
N PHE A 64 -13.94 10.07 17.69
CA PHE A 64 -12.69 10.06 16.93
C PHE A 64 -11.90 11.29 17.33
N VAL A 65 -10.71 11.12 17.89
CA VAL A 65 -9.97 12.19 18.58
C VAL A 65 -8.55 12.24 18.05
N ALA A 66 -8.14 13.36 17.45
CA ALA A 66 -6.77 13.61 17.04
C ALA A 66 -6.16 14.71 17.92
N ARG A 67 -5.09 14.40 18.65
CA ARG A 67 -4.47 15.33 19.60
C ARG A 67 -2.96 15.20 19.64
N ARG A 68 -2.30 16.28 20.06
CA ARG A 68 -0.94 16.20 20.60
C ARG A 68 -1.03 15.83 22.08
N LEU A 69 -0.45 14.69 22.45
CA LEU A 69 -0.48 14.17 23.81
C LEU A 69 0.94 13.98 24.32
N ARG A 70 1.16 14.14 25.62
CA ARG A 70 2.46 13.78 26.24
C ARG A 70 2.72 12.29 26.08
N GLY A 71 3.94 11.91 25.75
CA GLY A 71 4.33 10.51 25.56
C GLY A 71 3.94 9.61 26.75
N ARG A 72 4.15 10.10 27.98
CA ARG A 72 3.75 9.40 29.22
C ARG A 72 2.25 9.05 29.29
N VAL A 73 1.37 9.89 28.77
CA VAL A 73 -0.09 9.66 28.80
C VAL A 73 -0.46 8.50 27.88
N VAL A 74 0.12 8.49 26.67
CA VAL A 74 -0.10 7.43 25.69
C VAL A 74 0.55 6.13 26.15
N ALA A 75 1.74 6.18 26.75
CA ALA A 75 2.41 5.04 27.35
C ALA A 75 1.58 4.39 28.47
N ASP A 76 1.01 5.18 29.37
CA ASP A 76 0.13 4.65 30.42
C ASP A 76 -1.14 4.01 29.84
N LEU A 77 -1.72 4.59 28.77
CA LEU A 77 -2.86 4.00 28.07
C LEU A 77 -2.49 2.72 27.31
N LEU A 78 -1.32 2.66 26.68
CA LEU A 78 -0.76 1.44 26.06
C LEU A 78 -0.66 0.30 27.07
N GLN A 79 -0.28 0.61 28.32
CA GLN A 79 -0.23 -0.34 29.44
C GLN A 79 -1.60 -0.65 30.07
N GLY A 80 -2.71 -0.20 29.46
CA GLY A 80 -4.07 -0.46 29.93
C GLY A 80 -4.50 0.38 31.14
N LYS A 81 -3.72 1.38 31.56
CA LYS A 81 -4.13 2.28 32.65
C LYS A 81 -5.21 3.24 32.13
N PRO A 82 -6.31 3.44 32.88
CA PRO A 82 -7.32 4.43 32.51
C PRO A 82 -6.73 5.84 32.47
N MET A 83 -6.97 6.57 31.38
CA MET A 83 -6.45 7.93 31.18
C MET A 83 -7.57 8.91 30.79
N LYS A 84 -7.51 10.12 31.35
CA LYS A 84 -8.35 11.23 30.91
C LYS A 84 -7.71 11.91 29.69
N ILE A 85 -8.42 11.89 28.56
CA ILE A 85 -8.04 12.57 27.33
C ILE A 85 -9.17 13.54 26.98
N ASP A 86 -8.92 14.84 27.10
CA ASP A 86 -9.94 15.89 27.08
C ASP A 86 -11.09 15.59 28.06
N ARG A 87 -12.30 15.34 27.52
CA ARG A 87 -13.51 14.97 28.26
C ARG A 87 -13.70 13.46 28.41
N PHE A 88 -12.88 12.64 27.76
CA PHE A 88 -13.04 11.19 27.68
C PHE A 88 -12.23 10.50 28.78
N GLN A 89 -12.88 9.62 29.54
CA GLN A 89 -12.19 8.65 30.41
C GLN A 89 -11.95 7.39 29.59
N VAL A 90 -10.73 7.22 29.11
CA VAL A 90 -10.35 6.20 28.13
C VAL A 90 -9.69 5.02 28.80
N VAL A 91 -10.13 3.81 28.43
CA VAL A 91 -9.52 2.54 28.85
C VAL A 91 -9.15 1.74 27.60
N ALA A 92 -7.94 1.19 27.55
CA ALA A 92 -7.53 0.27 26.50
C ALA A 92 -7.52 -1.16 27.05
N ASP A 93 -8.29 -2.05 26.41
CA ASP A 93 -8.26 -3.47 26.71
C ASP A 93 -7.08 -4.13 26.00
N GLN A 94 -6.13 -4.63 26.78
CA GLN A 94 -4.85 -5.22 26.34
C GLN A 94 -4.79 -6.73 26.59
N GLN A 95 -5.94 -7.39 26.85
CA GLN A 95 -5.96 -8.84 27.01
C GLN A 95 -5.67 -9.53 25.67
N SER A 96 -4.77 -10.51 25.69
CA SER A 96 -4.46 -11.38 24.54
C SER A 96 -4.13 -10.59 23.27
N VAL A 97 -2.99 -9.89 23.31
CA VAL A 97 -2.50 -9.08 22.19
C VAL A 97 -1.19 -9.62 21.62
N HIS A 98 -1.03 -9.47 20.31
CA HIS A 98 0.20 -9.78 19.59
C HIS A 98 0.86 -8.51 19.07
N VAL A 99 2.18 -8.43 19.19
CA VAL A 99 2.97 -7.28 18.71
C VAL A 99 3.87 -7.71 17.56
N SER A 100 3.82 -6.95 16.47
CA SER A 100 4.76 -7.07 15.34
C SER A 100 5.46 -5.74 15.10
N ALA A 101 6.65 -5.79 14.49
CA ALA A 101 7.42 -4.62 14.08
C ALA A 101 7.88 -4.81 12.64
N ASP A 102 7.65 -3.78 11.82
CA ASP A 102 7.98 -3.78 10.40
C ASP A 102 8.80 -2.53 10.07
N ASP A 103 10.00 -2.73 9.50
CA ASP A 103 10.76 -1.64 8.90
C ASP A 103 10.31 -1.45 7.45
N LEU A 104 9.81 -0.26 7.15
CA LEU A 104 9.19 0.08 5.88
C LEU A 104 9.99 1.17 5.18
N ARG A 105 10.28 0.97 3.89
CA ARG A 105 10.98 1.95 3.05
C ARG A 105 10.07 3.13 2.70
N GLY A 106 10.66 4.23 2.21
CA GLY A 106 9.89 5.38 1.73
C GLY A 106 8.92 4.96 0.63
N ASN A 107 7.74 5.58 0.61
CA ASN A 107 6.64 5.30 -0.33
C ASN A 107 6.11 3.84 -0.34
N GLN A 108 6.50 3.01 0.63
CA GLN A 108 5.90 1.69 0.80
C GLN A 108 4.51 1.81 1.46
N ALA A 109 3.50 1.35 0.72
CA ALA A 109 2.15 1.19 1.23
C ALA A 109 2.10 0.04 2.25
N TRP A 110 1.53 0.31 3.43
CA TRP A 110 1.35 -0.69 4.48
C TRP A 110 0.10 -0.38 5.30
N ALA A 111 -0.82 -1.35 5.37
CA ALA A 111 -2.09 -1.23 6.10
C ALA A 111 -2.82 0.12 5.84
N GLY A 112 -2.98 0.48 4.56
CA GLY A 112 -3.69 1.71 4.16
C GLY A 112 -2.91 3.02 4.35
N ARG A 113 -1.62 2.97 4.72
CA ARG A 113 -0.78 4.16 4.89
C ARG A 113 0.49 4.11 4.05
N THR A 114 0.81 5.25 3.46
CA THR A 114 2.07 5.50 2.74
C THR A 114 2.70 6.77 3.30
N THR A 115 4.01 6.76 3.51
CA THR A 115 4.78 7.93 3.92
C THR A 115 5.91 8.18 2.92
N PRO A 116 6.28 9.44 2.62
CA PRO A 116 7.38 9.72 1.70
C PRO A 116 8.72 9.17 2.23
N TRP A 117 8.89 9.20 3.55
CA TRP A 117 10.07 8.71 4.26
C TRP A 117 9.87 7.30 4.83
N PRO A 118 10.97 6.56 5.04
CA PRO A 118 11.00 5.30 5.78
C PRO A 118 10.48 5.44 7.21
N ARG A 119 10.02 4.32 7.76
CA ARG A 119 9.49 4.25 9.13
C ARG A 119 9.65 2.86 9.71
N THR A 120 9.78 2.78 11.02
CA THR A 120 9.46 1.55 11.76
C THR A 120 8.04 1.66 12.25
N GLU A 121 7.26 0.62 12.03
CA GLU A 121 5.87 0.55 12.43
C GLU A 121 5.65 -0.67 13.32
N TRP A 122 5.14 -0.42 14.53
CA TRP A 122 4.71 -1.48 15.44
C TRP A 122 3.19 -1.59 15.41
N THR A 123 2.71 -2.82 15.28
CA THR A 123 1.27 -3.12 15.32
C THR A 123 0.97 -3.97 16.54
N ILE A 124 -0.02 -3.58 17.34
CA ILE A 124 -0.60 -4.40 18.40
C ILE A 124 -1.97 -4.88 17.92
N ARG A 125 -2.15 -6.19 17.76
CA ARG A 125 -3.42 -6.81 17.33
C ARG A 125 -4.07 -7.55 18.49
N ARG A 126 -5.41 -7.62 18.46
CA ARG A 126 -6.19 -8.43 19.41
C ARG A 126 -6.43 -9.83 18.83
N ASP A 127 -6.37 -10.85 19.67
CA ASP A 127 -6.71 -12.22 19.28
C ASP A 127 -8.20 -12.38 18.91
N SER A 128 -9.08 -11.57 19.52
CA SER A 128 -10.49 -11.50 19.18
C SER A 128 -11.01 -10.05 19.22
N ALA A 129 -11.51 -9.55 18.09
CA ALA A 129 -12.22 -8.28 18.03
C ALA A 129 -13.74 -8.53 18.11
N SER A 130 -14.40 -7.98 19.13
CA SER A 130 -15.87 -7.94 19.16
C SER A 130 -16.35 -6.77 18.32
N TYR A 131 -16.81 -7.05 17.10
CA TYR A 131 -17.40 -6.02 16.24
C TYR A 131 -18.80 -5.69 16.74
N ARG A 132 -18.99 -4.46 17.23
CA ARG A 132 -20.34 -3.94 17.50
C ARG A 132 -20.81 -3.14 16.30
N ASN A 133 -22.08 -3.35 15.95
CA ASN A 133 -22.74 -2.50 14.97
C ASN A 133 -23.05 -1.16 15.64
N HIS A 134 -22.40 -0.08 15.20
CA HIS A 134 -22.67 1.27 15.70
C HIS A 134 -23.80 1.97 14.94
N GLY A 135 -24.41 1.29 13.96
CA GLY A 135 -25.43 1.87 13.10
C GLY A 135 -24.87 2.98 12.22
N VAL A 136 -25.79 3.81 11.71
CA VAL A 136 -25.44 5.02 10.95
C VAL A 136 -24.92 6.08 11.91
N LEU A 137 -23.74 6.62 11.61
CA LEU A 137 -23.15 7.73 12.34
C LEU A 137 -23.62 9.03 11.72
N VAL A 138 -24.50 9.75 12.40
CA VAL A 138 -25.04 11.03 11.93
C VAL A 138 -24.23 12.15 12.55
N GLY A 139 -23.47 12.88 11.71
CA GLY A 139 -22.71 14.05 12.10
C GLY A 139 -23.50 15.34 12.00
N ASP A 140 -22.83 16.46 12.27
CA ASP A 140 -23.38 17.82 12.20
C ASP A 140 -22.45 18.77 11.41
N ALA A 141 -22.57 20.08 11.61
CA ALA A 141 -21.71 21.06 10.93
C ALA A 141 -20.21 20.92 11.25
N SER A 142 -19.84 20.24 12.34
CA SER A 142 -18.47 20.07 12.81
C SER A 142 -17.81 18.76 12.38
N HIS A 143 -18.59 17.76 11.94
CA HIS A 143 -18.05 16.45 11.54
C HIS A 143 -19.02 15.67 10.63
N PRO A 144 -18.50 14.83 9.72
CA PRO A 144 -19.30 14.18 8.68
C PRO A 144 -20.22 13.05 9.19
N SER A 145 -21.20 12.68 8.37
CA SER A 145 -22.03 11.48 8.55
C SER A 145 -21.46 10.29 7.78
N PHE A 146 -21.60 9.08 8.31
CA PHE A 146 -21.15 7.83 7.69
C PHE A 146 -22.20 6.73 7.79
N LEU A 147 -22.29 5.90 6.74
CA LEU A 147 -23.23 4.78 6.72
C LEU A 147 -22.82 3.67 7.68
N THR A 148 -21.51 3.47 7.88
CA THR A 148 -20.97 2.48 8.81
C THR A 148 -19.84 3.05 9.67
N PHE A 149 -19.56 2.38 10.79
CA PHE A 149 -18.48 2.75 11.70
C PHE A 149 -17.10 2.65 11.02
N GLU A 150 -16.89 1.62 10.21
CA GLU A 150 -15.62 1.35 9.55
C GLU A 150 -15.32 2.40 8.47
N GLN A 151 -16.37 2.98 7.85
CA GLN A 151 -16.22 4.15 6.98
C GLN A 151 -15.70 5.37 7.73
N ALA A 152 -16.22 5.62 8.93
CA ALA A 152 -15.71 6.70 9.78
C ALA A 152 -14.26 6.44 10.20
N VAL A 153 -13.91 5.20 10.59
CA VAL A 153 -12.54 4.81 10.94
C VAL A 153 -11.57 5.03 9.78
N SER A 154 -11.90 4.53 8.58
CA SER A 154 -11.05 4.68 7.39
C SER A 154 -10.86 6.14 7.00
N SER A 155 -11.96 6.91 7.02
CA SER A 155 -11.92 8.35 6.73
C SER A 155 -11.09 9.11 7.75
N PHE A 156 -11.24 8.83 9.04
CA PHE A 156 -10.53 9.53 10.11
C PHE A 156 -9.04 9.22 10.15
N LEU A 157 -8.68 7.93 10.16
CA LEU A 157 -7.30 7.52 10.34
C LEU A 157 -6.49 7.66 9.05
N TYR A 158 -7.07 7.27 7.91
CA TYR A 158 -6.33 7.11 6.66
C TYR A 158 -6.67 8.16 5.62
N ARG A 159 -7.75 8.93 5.81
CA ARG A 159 -8.28 9.86 4.78
C ARG A 159 -8.57 9.15 3.46
N LEU A 160 -8.93 7.87 3.54
CA LEU A 160 -9.23 7.01 2.40
C LEU A 160 -10.68 6.50 2.46
N PRO A 161 -11.31 6.24 1.31
CA PRO A 161 -12.55 5.49 1.25
C PRO A 161 -12.40 4.14 1.97
N TYR A 162 -13.47 3.68 2.62
CA TYR A 162 -13.48 2.38 3.26
C TYR A 162 -13.26 1.26 2.25
N ASP A 163 -12.26 0.43 2.54
CA ASP A 163 -12.08 -0.87 1.91
C ASP A 163 -12.36 -1.95 2.96
N SER A 164 -13.37 -2.78 2.71
CA SER A 164 -13.76 -3.89 3.57
C SER A 164 -12.69 -4.96 3.74
N ARG A 165 -11.59 -4.87 2.98
CA ARG A 165 -10.39 -5.71 3.10
C ARG A 165 -9.37 -5.19 4.11
N THR A 166 -9.51 -3.96 4.59
CA THR A 166 -8.59 -3.39 5.58
C THR A 166 -8.94 -3.94 6.96
N SER A 167 -8.06 -4.75 7.52
CA SER A 167 -8.28 -5.36 8.84
C SER A 167 -8.35 -4.29 9.93
N VAL A 168 -9.41 -4.32 10.75
CA VAL A 168 -9.65 -3.41 11.88
C VAL A 168 -9.29 -4.07 13.22
N ASP A 169 -8.63 -5.23 13.19
CA ASP A 169 -8.17 -6.00 14.36
C ASP A 169 -6.97 -5.38 15.08
N GLN A 170 -6.35 -4.38 14.46
CA GLN A 170 -5.27 -3.59 15.03
C GLN A 170 -5.84 -2.72 16.17
N LEU A 171 -5.37 -2.95 17.39
CA LEU A 171 -5.66 -2.10 18.53
C LEU A 171 -4.76 -0.86 18.53
N TRP A 172 -3.46 -1.04 18.32
CA TRP A 172 -2.51 0.07 18.22
C TRP A 172 -1.65 -0.02 16.98
N ARG A 173 -1.32 1.15 16.43
CA ARG A 173 -0.21 1.37 15.51
C ARG A 173 0.69 2.44 16.11
N VAL A 174 1.96 2.13 16.29
CA VAL A 174 2.98 3.11 16.71
C VAL A 174 3.95 3.27 15.54
N LEU A 175 4.14 4.50 15.10
CA LEU A 175 4.95 4.83 13.93
C LEU A 175 6.12 5.70 14.38
N GLN A 176 7.34 5.25 14.06
CA GLN A 176 8.54 6.05 14.21
C GLN A 176 9.13 6.39 12.83
N PRO A 177 9.11 7.68 12.43
CA PRO A 177 9.80 8.11 11.22
C PRO A 177 11.30 7.81 11.31
N ARG A 178 11.86 7.22 10.26
CA ARG A 178 13.31 7.01 10.12
C ARG A 178 13.86 8.03 9.13
N ARG A 179 14.25 9.20 9.63
CA ARG A 179 14.63 10.36 8.82
C ARG A 179 16.14 10.52 8.59
N GLY A 180 16.91 9.45 8.74
CA GLY A 180 18.36 9.46 8.50
C GLY A 180 18.67 9.85 7.05
N ALA A 181 18.14 9.09 6.10
CA ALA A 181 18.15 9.41 4.67
C ALA A 181 16.93 8.78 3.98
N TRP A 182 16.34 9.45 3.00
CA TRP A 182 15.27 8.90 2.16
C TRP A 182 15.27 9.46 0.75
N PHE A 183 14.68 8.70 -0.17
CA PHE A 183 14.49 9.11 -1.54
C PHE A 183 13.20 9.90 -1.67
N ARG A 184 13.33 11.22 -1.83
CA ARG A 184 12.22 12.12 -2.13
C ARG A 184 11.67 11.82 -3.53
N LYS A 185 12.58 11.63 -4.49
CA LYS A 185 12.27 11.30 -5.88
C LYS A 185 13.42 10.52 -6.49
N VAL A 186 13.11 9.56 -7.35
CA VAL A 186 14.05 8.87 -8.22
C VAL A 186 13.58 9.04 -9.65
N THR A 187 14.44 9.53 -10.52
CA THR A 187 14.12 9.72 -11.95
C THR A 187 14.99 8.78 -12.77
N VAL A 188 14.38 7.96 -13.61
CA VAL A 188 15.07 7.00 -14.47
C VAL A 188 14.94 7.44 -15.93
N ALA A 189 16.06 7.77 -16.55
CA ALA A 189 16.18 8.06 -17.97
C ALA A 189 16.84 6.88 -18.70
N ALA A 190 17.00 6.98 -20.02
CA ALA A 190 17.62 5.94 -20.83
C ALA A 190 19.08 5.67 -20.43
N ASP A 191 19.82 6.72 -20.07
CA ASP A 191 21.26 6.69 -19.85
C ASP A 191 21.70 7.21 -18.48
N ARG A 192 20.76 7.46 -17.57
CA ARG A 192 21.05 7.87 -16.18
C ARG A 192 19.91 7.57 -15.22
N LEU A 193 20.25 7.43 -13.95
CA LEU A 193 19.32 7.42 -12.83
C LEU A 193 19.70 8.54 -11.86
N THR A 194 18.76 9.44 -11.61
CA THR A 194 18.92 10.60 -10.73
C THR A 194 18.13 10.37 -9.43
N VAL A 195 18.76 10.61 -8.28
CA VAL A 195 18.19 10.40 -6.95
C VAL A 195 18.19 11.73 -6.20
N ASP A 196 17.00 12.26 -5.91
CA ASP A 196 16.84 13.36 -4.98
C ASP A 196 16.74 12.80 -3.57
N LEU A 197 17.80 13.00 -2.78
CA LEU A 197 17.94 12.47 -1.43
C LEU A 197 17.74 13.57 -0.39
N GLU A 198 16.91 13.27 0.62
CA GLU A 198 16.71 14.12 1.80
C GLU A 198 17.11 13.36 3.08
N GLY A 199 17.41 14.07 4.16
CA GLY A 199 17.87 13.48 5.41
C GLY A 199 18.31 14.53 6.42
N TYR A 200 18.31 14.17 7.71
CA TYR A 200 18.79 15.05 8.79
C TYR A 200 20.17 14.66 9.33
N ASP A 201 20.60 13.42 9.09
CA ASP A 201 21.87 12.87 9.56
C ASP A 201 22.43 12.03 8.41
N LEU A 202 23.25 12.68 7.58
CA LEU A 202 23.75 12.12 6.32
C LEU A 202 25.23 11.71 6.39
N ASP A 203 25.87 11.90 7.54
CA ASP A 203 27.26 11.48 7.76
C ASP A 203 27.40 9.97 7.54
N ASP A 204 28.47 9.54 6.86
CA ASP A 204 28.74 8.13 6.54
C ASP A 204 27.61 7.39 5.78
N VAL A 205 26.64 8.13 5.22
CA VAL A 205 25.63 7.55 4.34
C VAL A 205 26.24 7.29 2.97
N VAL A 206 26.02 6.09 2.46
CA VAL A 206 26.43 5.67 1.12
C VAL A 206 25.17 5.44 0.30
N LEU A 207 25.17 6.03 -0.90
CA LEU A 207 24.22 5.71 -1.94
C LEU A 207 24.81 4.63 -2.83
N GLU A 208 24.12 3.51 -2.97
CA GLU A 208 24.53 2.39 -3.80
C GLU A 208 23.46 2.06 -4.84
N LEU A 209 23.88 1.89 -6.09
CA LEU A 209 23.11 1.22 -7.12
C LEU A 209 23.79 -0.12 -7.40
N SER A 210 23.14 -1.20 -6.97
CA SER A 210 23.56 -2.57 -7.23
C SER A 210 22.72 -3.13 -8.39
N GLU A 211 23.38 -3.56 -9.44
CA GLU A 211 22.79 -4.16 -10.64
C GLU A 211 23.38 -5.57 -10.81
N PRO A 212 22.77 -6.47 -11.59
CA PRO A 212 23.36 -7.77 -11.87
C PRO A 212 24.79 -7.64 -12.43
N GLY A 213 25.78 -8.10 -11.67
CA GLY A 213 27.19 -8.09 -12.07
C GLY A 213 27.95 -6.77 -11.85
N ARG A 214 27.32 -5.69 -11.38
CA ARG A 214 28.00 -4.42 -11.05
C ARG A 214 27.38 -3.71 -9.85
N SER A 215 28.20 -3.08 -9.02
CA SER A 215 27.73 -2.20 -7.95
C SER A 215 28.52 -0.90 -7.97
N ARG A 216 27.82 0.22 -7.80
CA ARG A 216 28.39 1.57 -7.78
C ARG A 216 27.95 2.27 -6.53
N ARG A 217 28.89 2.94 -5.88
CA ARG A 217 28.72 3.55 -4.55
C ARG A 217 29.28 4.94 -4.53
N PHE A 218 28.55 5.86 -3.92
CA PHE A 218 29.01 7.22 -3.67
C PHE A 218 28.73 7.61 -2.22
N PRO A 219 29.68 8.25 -1.52
CA PRO A 219 29.38 8.88 -0.24
C PRO A 219 28.41 10.04 -0.47
N VAL A 220 27.41 10.15 0.40
CA VAL A 220 26.47 11.26 0.41
C VAL A 220 27.13 12.45 1.08
N ALA A 221 27.18 13.60 0.39
CA ALA A 221 27.75 14.84 0.93
C ALA A 221 26.72 15.72 1.64
N GLY A 222 25.43 15.47 1.40
CA GLY A 222 24.30 16.24 1.93
C GLY A 222 22.99 15.90 1.24
N ALA A 223 21.92 16.59 1.62
CA ALA A 223 20.62 16.46 0.98
C ALA A 223 20.68 17.17 -0.39
N ASP A 224 20.80 16.39 -1.46
CA ASP A 224 21.03 16.87 -2.81
C ASP A 224 20.60 15.80 -3.84
N SER A 225 20.79 16.12 -5.12
CA SER A 225 20.60 15.21 -6.23
C SER A 225 21.88 14.46 -6.57
N TYR A 226 21.79 13.15 -6.73
CA TYR A 226 22.90 12.25 -7.07
C TYR A 226 22.59 11.51 -8.35
N GLU A 227 23.61 11.28 -9.18
CA GLU A 227 23.42 10.65 -10.49
C GLU A 227 24.25 9.37 -10.65
N PHE A 228 23.63 8.36 -11.24
CA PHE A 228 24.27 7.15 -11.74
C PHE A 228 24.17 7.12 -13.26
N GLU A 229 25.30 7.09 -13.96
CA GLU A 229 25.32 6.88 -15.41
C GLU A 229 24.79 5.47 -15.77
N LEU A 230 24.01 5.32 -16.81
CA LEU A 230 23.46 4.03 -17.26
C LEU A 230 23.81 3.82 -18.72
N PRO A 231 25.09 3.60 -19.09
CA PRO A 231 25.49 3.47 -20.50
C PRO A 231 24.77 2.31 -21.23
N GLU A 232 24.27 1.34 -20.48
CA GLU A 232 23.52 0.17 -20.97
C GLU A 232 22.05 0.19 -20.48
N GLY A 233 21.57 1.32 -19.98
CA GLY A 233 20.29 1.43 -19.29
C GLY A 233 20.26 0.77 -17.90
N LEU A 234 19.15 0.97 -17.19
CA LEU A 234 18.92 0.37 -15.88
C LEU A 234 18.62 -1.11 -16.05
N GLN A 235 19.43 -1.98 -15.43
CA GLN A 235 19.23 -3.41 -15.54
C GLN A 235 18.05 -3.89 -14.69
N ALA A 236 17.44 -5.00 -15.11
CA ALA A 236 16.47 -5.74 -14.29
C ALA A 236 17.08 -6.17 -12.94
N GLU A 237 16.25 -6.29 -11.91
CA GLU A 237 16.66 -6.67 -10.55
C GLU A 237 17.67 -5.70 -9.90
N SER A 238 17.69 -4.45 -10.36
CA SER A 238 18.52 -3.43 -9.73
C SER A 238 17.98 -3.01 -8.37
N LEU A 239 18.89 -2.74 -7.44
CA LEU A 239 18.60 -2.22 -6.10
C LEU A 239 19.31 -0.88 -5.92
N LEU A 240 18.54 0.19 -5.82
CA LEU A 240 19.01 1.45 -5.30
C LEU A 240 18.82 1.45 -3.78
N ILE A 241 19.86 1.76 -3.02
CA ILE A 241 19.83 1.72 -1.57
C ILE A 241 20.68 2.85 -0.99
N ALA A 242 20.09 3.58 -0.03
CA ALA A 242 20.83 4.43 0.88
C ALA A 242 21.09 3.63 2.15
N HIS A 243 22.34 3.51 2.57
CA HIS A 243 22.68 2.73 3.76
C HIS A 243 23.82 3.36 4.55
N ARG A 244 23.90 3.01 5.83
CA ARG A 244 24.96 3.42 6.75
C ARG A 244 25.43 2.20 7.52
N HIS A 245 26.73 1.95 7.54
CA HIS A 245 27.34 0.82 8.29
C HIS A 245 26.63 -0.54 8.06
N GLY A 246 26.26 -0.82 6.81
CA GLY A 246 25.57 -2.07 6.43
C GLY A 246 24.08 -2.14 6.81
N LYS A 247 23.49 -1.08 7.36
CA LYS A 247 22.05 -0.98 7.59
C LYS A 247 21.40 -0.04 6.58
N TRP A 248 20.33 -0.51 5.95
CA TRP A 248 19.58 0.30 5.01
C TRP A 248 18.83 1.44 5.73
N LEU A 249 18.74 2.58 5.06
CA LEU A 249 18.00 3.77 5.47
C LEU A 249 16.76 3.95 4.58
N ASP A 250 16.92 3.83 3.26
CA ASP A 250 15.83 3.73 2.28
C ASP A 250 16.27 2.88 1.07
N MET A 251 15.32 2.35 0.29
CA MET A 251 15.63 1.55 -0.90
C MET A 251 14.54 1.58 -1.98
N ARG A 252 14.94 1.39 -3.25
CA ARG A 252 14.07 1.09 -4.39
C ARG A 252 14.59 -0.15 -5.09
N HIS A 253 13.71 -1.13 -5.27
CA HIS A 253 13.97 -2.30 -6.09
C HIS A 253 13.28 -2.13 -7.43
N PHE A 254 14.02 -2.40 -8.50
CA PHE A 254 13.58 -2.33 -9.88
C PHE A 254 13.52 -3.77 -10.41
N PRO A 255 12.39 -4.47 -10.22
CA PRO A 255 12.27 -5.85 -10.68
C PRO A 255 12.36 -5.91 -12.21
N ALA A 256 12.72 -7.08 -12.75
CA ALA A 256 12.73 -7.35 -14.19
C ALA A 256 11.42 -6.93 -14.87
N THR A 257 10.31 -7.04 -14.13
CA THR A 257 9.02 -6.55 -14.58
C THR A 257 8.30 -5.83 -13.43
N PRO A 258 7.96 -4.53 -13.55
CA PRO A 258 7.31 -3.74 -12.49
C PRO A 258 5.81 -4.08 -12.26
N LEU A 259 5.41 -5.29 -12.65
CA LEU A 259 4.03 -5.71 -12.81
C LEU A 259 3.32 -5.84 -11.46
N GLY A 260 2.18 -5.15 -11.32
CA GLY A 260 1.20 -5.44 -10.27
C GLY A 260 1.49 -4.96 -8.85
N SER A 261 2.63 -4.31 -8.60
CA SER A 261 2.87 -3.65 -7.32
C SER A 261 2.22 -2.26 -7.30
N ALA A 262 1.77 -1.81 -6.12
CA ALA A 262 1.40 -0.41 -5.94
C ALA A 262 2.61 0.44 -6.36
N ARG A 263 2.43 1.29 -7.38
CA ARG A 263 3.52 2.10 -7.93
C ARG A 263 4.10 2.96 -6.81
N ASP A 264 5.40 2.83 -6.62
CA ASP A 264 6.17 3.76 -5.82
C ASP A 264 6.17 5.11 -6.54
N THR A 265 5.32 6.03 -6.09
CA THR A 265 5.12 7.33 -6.75
C THR A 265 6.36 8.22 -6.71
N SER A 266 7.37 7.87 -5.90
CA SER A 266 8.65 8.58 -5.92
C SER A 266 9.50 8.21 -7.14
N VAL A 267 9.20 7.11 -7.85
CA VAL A 267 9.94 6.69 -9.05
C VAL A 267 9.25 7.22 -10.32
N VAL A 268 9.97 8.03 -11.09
CA VAL A 268 9.50 8.66 -12.33
C VAL A 268 10.38 8.22 -13.49
N TRP A 269 9.78 7.81 -14.61
CA TRP A 269 10.50 7.44 -15.82
C TRP A 269 10.47 8.62 -16.81
N GLU A 270 11.65 9.12 -17.21
CA GLU A 270 11.82 10.29 -18.10
C GLU A 270 11.44 9.98 -19.56
N GLN A 271 11.51 8.71 -19.96
CA GLN A 271 11.01 8.22 -21.25
C GLN A 271 9.93 7.16 -21.01
N PRO A 272 8.64 7.54 -21.01
CA PRO A 272 7.58 6.59 -20.73
C PRO A 272 7.39 5.57 -21.86
N GLU A 273 7.98 5.78 -23.05
CA GLU A 273 8.07 4.73 -24.09
C GLU A 273 8.94 3.55 -23.64
N LEU A 274 10.04 3.81 -22.92
CA LEU A 274 10.90 2.76 -22.36
C LEU A 274 10.13 1.93 -21.33
N GLU A 275 9.15 2.52 -20.65
CA GLU A 275 8.25 1.78 -19.74
C GLU A 275 7.47 0.70 -20.48
N LEU A 276 6.98 0.98 -21.71
CA LEU A 276 6.30 -0.01 -22.53
C LEU A 276 7.29 -1.07 -23.05
N GLU A 277 8.46 -0.66 -23.51
CA GLU A 277 9.49 -1.60 -24.00
C GLU A 277 9.96 -2.57 -22.90
N LEU A 278 10.18 -2.07 -21.67
CA LEU A 278 10.53 -2.89 -20.51
C LEU A 278 9.42 -3.88 -20.14
N LEU A 279 8.15 -3.47 -20.24
CA LEU A 279 7.02 -4.37 -20.02
C LEU A 279 6.95 -5.48 -21.08
N LEU A 280 7.33 -5.18 -22.33
CA LEU A 280 7.28 -6.13 -23.45
C LEU A 280 8.52 -7.06 -23.51
N ALA A 281 9.66 -6.65 -22.95
CA ALA A 281 10.93 -7.37 -23.05
C ALA A 281 10.87 -8.81 -22.51
N ASP A 282 10.14 -9.03 -21.42
CA ASP A 282 9.98 -10.35 -20.78
C ASP A 282 8.85 -11.21 -21.40
N GLY A 283 8.01 -10.60 -22.25
CA GLY A 283 6.80 -11.22 -22.80
C GLY A 283 5.72 -11.52 -21.77
N GLU A 284 4.59 -12.11 -22.21
CA GLU A 284 3.51 -12.48 -21.30
C GLU A 284 3.95 -13.54 -20.27
N GLY A 285 3.44 -13.41 -19.04
CA GLY A 285 3.91 -14.26 -17.96
C GLY A 285 3.01 -14.27 -16.72
N PRO A 286 3.56 -14.73 -15.57
CA PRO A 286 2.83 -14.85 -14.32
C PRO A 286 2.25 -13.53 -13.79
N ARG A 287 2.75 -12.38 -14.24
CA ARG A 287 2.30 -11.07 -13.78
C ARG A 287 1.94 -10.12 -14.93
N PHE A 288 2.09 -10.54 -16.20
CA PHE A 288 1.87 -9.70 -17.38
C PHE A 288 0.88 -10.35 -18.33
N GLU A 289 0.00 -9.55 -18.91
CA GLU A 289 -0.93 -9.95 -19.95
C GLU A 289 -1.11 -8.82 -20.96
N CYS A 290 -1.05 -9.15 -22.25
CA CYS A 290 -1.36 -8.26 -23.36
C CYS A 290 -2.77 -8.54 -23.90
N LYS A 291 -3.45 -7.49 -24.32
CA LYS A 291 -4.74 -7.57 -25.01
C LYS A 291 -4.79 -6.55 -26.12
N ALA A 292 -5.12 -6.98 -27.34
CA ALA A 292 -5.18 -6.08 -28.48
C ALA A 292 -6.21 -4.95 -28.30
N LYS A 293 -7.33 -5.24 -27.62
CA LYS A 293 -8.45 -4.31 -27.44
C LYS A 293 -9.10 -4.43 -26.07
N ILE A 294 -9.73 -3.34 -25.63
CA ILE A 294 -10.67 -3.37 -24.51
C ILE A 294 -11.89 -4.19 -24.96
N PRO A 295 -12.32 -5.19 -24.17
CA PRO A 295 -13.41 -6.07 -24.58
C PRO A 295 -14.74 -5.31 -24.63
N GLU A 296 -15.59 -5.71 -25.58
CA GLU A 296 -16.96 -5.20 -25.69
C GLU A 296 -17.80 -5.51 -24.45
N SER A 297 -18.99 -4.91 -24.37
CA SER A 297 -19.83 -5.00 -23.17
C SER A 297 -20.43 -6.38 -22.87
N THR A 298 -20.23 -7.38 -23.73
CA THR A 298 -20.80 -8.71 -23.55
C THR A 298 -20.04 -9.53 -22.50
N PRO A 299 -20.71 -10.34 -21.65
CA PRO A 299 -20.05 -11.18 -20.66
C PRO A 299 -18.98 -12.09 -21.27
N ARG A 300 -19.26 -12.67 -22.45
CA ARG A 300 -18.33 -13.55 -23.18
C ARG A 300 -17.04 -12.83 -23.59
N ALA A 301 -17.12 -11.59 -24.05
CA ALA A 301 -15.95 -10.82 -24.46
C ALA A 301 -15.10 -10.37 -23.25
N ARG A 302 -15.73 -10.06 -22.12
CA ARG A 302 -15.05 -9.57 -20.92
C ARG A 302 -14.37 -10.67 -20.11
N ARG A 303 -14.92 -11.89 -20.15
CA ARG A 303 -14.48 -13.03 -19.34
C ARG A 303 -12.97 -13.29 -19.39
N PRO A 304 -12.29 -13.29 -20.56
CA PRO A 304 -10.84 -13.51 -20.62
C PRO A 304 -10.03 -12.47 -19.84
N VAL A 305 -10.41 -11.20 -19.91
CA VAL A 305 -9.75 -10.13 -19.14
C VAL A 305 -10.05 -10.29 -17.66
N LEU A 306 -11.32 -10.48 -17.31
CA LEU A 306 -11.75 -10.55 -15.92
C LEU A 306 -11.16 -11.74 -15.16
N LYS A 307 -11.02 -12.91 -15.79
CA LYS A 307 -10.36 -14.06 -15.15
C LYS A 307 -8.89 -13.77 -14.83
N THR A 308 -8.20 -13.01 -15.70
CA THR A 308 -6.80 -12.63 -15.49
C THR A 308 -6.67 -11.59 -14.39
N VAL A 309 -7.56 -10.59 -14.36
CA VAL A 309 -7.62 -9.64 -13.22
C VAL A 309 -7.90 -10.38 -11.90
N ALA A 310 -8.83 -11.34 -11.89
CA ALA A 310 -9.13 -12.14 -10.71
C ALA A 310 -7.91 -12.97 -10.24
N ALA A 311 -7.20 -13.61 -11.17
CA ALA A 311 -6.00 -14.36 -10.87
C ALA A 311 -4.86 -13.48 -10.33
N PHE A 312 -4.61 -12.32 -10.95
CA PHE A 312 -3.61 -11.35 -10.47
C PHE A 312 -3.96 -10.79 -9.10
N ALA A 313 -5.23 -10.47 -8.85
CA ALA A 313 -5.65 -9.97 -7.54
C ALA A 313 -5.52 -11.02 -6.42
N SER A 314 -5.59 -12.31 -6.77
CA SER A 314 -5.52 -13.43 -5.83
C SER A 314 -4.09 -13.89 -5.51
N GLN A 315 -3.07 -13.31 -6.15
CA GLN A 315 -1.67 -13.73 -5.96
C GLN A 315 -0.82 -12.63 -5.29
N PRO A 316 0.19 -13.01 -4.49
CA PRO A 316 1.13 -12.05 -3.92
C PRO A 316 1.82 -11.22 -5.01
N GLY A 317 1.72 -9.89 -4.89
CA GLY A 317 2.35 -8.92 -5.78
C GLY A 317 1.65 -8.63 -7.12
N GLY A 318 0.45 -9.17 -7.37
CA GLY A 318 -0.42 -8.66 -8.43
C GLY A 318 0.00 -8.99 -9.85
N GLY A 319 -0.49 -8.17 -10.80
CA GLY A 319 -0.01 -8.14 -12.18
C GLY A 319 -0.48 -6.90 -12.94
N THR A 320 -0.07 -6.76 -14.20
CA THR A 320 -0.49 -5.67 -15.08
C THR A 320 -1.06 -6.24 -16.37
N ILE A 321 -2.19 -5.69 -16.80
CA ILE A 321 -2.76 -5.96 -18.13
C ILE A 321 -2.55 -4.74 -19.01
N VAL A 322 -1.98 -4.94 -20.20
CA VAL A 322 -1.76 -3.86 -21.19
C VAL A 322 -2.67 -4.05 -22.39
N PHE A 323 -3.42 -3.00 -22.70
CA PHE A 323 -4.34 -2.92 -23.83
C PHE A 323 -3.73 -2.16 -24.99
N GLY A 324 -3.95 -2.66 -26.21
CA GLY A 324 -3.36 -2.14 -27.45
C GLY A 324 -2.13 -2.91 -27.92
N ILE A 325 -1.89 -4.10 -27.37
CA ILE A 325 -0.78 -5.00 -27.74
C ILE A 325 -1.37 -6.34 -28.15
N GLU A 326 -0.98 -6.86 -29.31
CA GLU A 326 -1.41 -8.19 -29.77
C GLU A 326 -0.81 -9.29 -28.88
N ASP A 327 -1.66 -10.23 -28.44
CA ASP A 327 -1.35 -11.23 -27.40
C ASP A 327 -0.23 -12.19 -27.87
N SER A 328 -0.33 -12.66 -29.11
CA SER A 328 0.60 -13.66 -29.66
C SER A 328 1.91 -13.11 -30.22
N SER A 329 1.90 -11.92 -30.83
CA SER A 329 3.06 -11.33 -31.49
C SER A 329 3.75 -10.23 -30.67
N LEU A 330 3.12 -9.78 -29.57
CA LEU A 330 3.51 -8.60 -28.80
C LEU A 330 3.60 -7.32 -29.66
N GLU A 331 2.92 -7.30 -30.81
CA GLU A 331 2.90 -6.15 -31.72
C GLU A 331 2.05 -5.02 -31.15
N ILE A 332 2.57 -3.79 -31.22
CA ILE A 332 1.87 -2.59 -30.76
C ILE A 332 0.81 -2.16 -31.78
N VAL A 333 -0.42 -2.63 -31.60
CA VAL A 333 -1.55 -2.33 -32.51
C VAL A 333 -2.25 -1.01 -32.16
N GLY A 334 -2.25 -0.63 -30.88
CA GLY A 334 -2.95 0.52 -30.33
C GLY A 334 -4.45 0.33 -30.13
N LEU A 335 -5.02 1.13 -29.24
CA LEU A 335 -6.46 1.22 -29.05
C LEU A 335 -7.10 2.19 -30.05
N THR A 336 -8.36 1.92 -30.36
CA THR A 336 -9.20 2.80 -31.19
C THR A 336 -9.38 4.19 -30.54
N GLU A 337 -9.47 5.20 -31.39
CA GLU A 337 -9.61 6.62 -31.00
C GLU A 337 -11.07 7.12 -31.05
N ASP A 338 -12.02 6.25 -31.37
CA ASP A 338 -13.46 6.53 -31.39
C ASP A 338 -14.03 6.93 -30.01
N GLN A 339 -13.36 6.52 -28.93
CA GLN A 339 -13.66 6.90 -27.55
C GLN A 339 -12.55 7.78 -26.98
N SER A 340 -12.87 8.66 -26.04
CA SER A 340 -11.86 9.39 -25.27
C SER A 340 -11.10 8.44 -24.33
N VAL A 341 -9.88 8.84 -23.95
CA VAL A 341 -9.05 8.09 -22.99
C VAL A 341 -9.79 7.88 -21.67
N ASP A 342 -10.48 8.91 -21.18
CA ASP A 342 -11.19 8.85 -19.90
C ASP A 342 -12.40 7.90 -19.95
N GLU A 343 -13.09 7.83 -21.09
CA GLU A 343 -14.17 6.85 -21.30
C GLU A 343 -13.64 5.42 -21.31
N GLN A 344 -12.50 5.19 -21.99
CA GLN A 344 -11.84 3.87 -22.02
C GLN A 344 -11.39 3.45 -20.61
N LYS A 345 -10.74 4.34 -19.87
CA LYS A 345 -10.32 4.10 -18.47
C LYS A 345 -11.52 3.81 -17.57
N ARG A 346 -12.60 4.59 -17.69
CA ARG A 346 -13.84 4.39 -16.92
C ARG A 346 -14.50 3.06 -17.27
N SER A 347 -14.56 2.70 -18.55
CA SER A 347 -15.12 1.43 -19.04
C SER A 347 -14.39 0.22 -18.44
N ILE A 348 -13.06 0.25 -18.42
CA ILE A 348 -12.23 -0.77 -17.76
C ILE A 348 -12.56 -0.86 -16.27
N GLY A 349 -12.55 0.28 -15.56
CA GLY A 349 -12.82 0.33 -14.13
C GLY A 349 -14.20 -0.21 -13.77
N ASP A 350 -15.23 0.18 -14.51
CA ASP A 350 -16.60 -0.28 -14.31
C ASP A 350 -16.76 -1.78 -14.63
N MET A 351 -16.08 -2.26 -15.68
CA MET A 351 -16.05 -3.69 -16.02
C MET A 351 -15.47 -4.51 -14.86
N ILE A 352 -14.33 -4.10 -14.30
CA ILE A 352 -13.70 -4.81 -13.17
C ILE A 352 -14.60 -4.76 -11.93
N ARG A 353 -15.07 -3.55 -11.56
CA ARG A 353 -15.87 -3.34 -10.35
C ARG A 353 -17.18 -4.12 -10.34
N LYS A 354 -17.86 -4.22 -11.48
CA LYS A 354 -19.18 -4.88 -11.58
C LYS A 354 -19.10 -6.41 -11.56
N ASN A 355 -17.97 -6.98 -11.99
CA ASN A 355 -17.88 -8.42 -12.23
C ASN A 355 -16.97 -9.16 -11.25
N LEU A 356 -16.14 -8.48 -10.45
CA LEU A 356 -15.24 -9.14 -9.51
C LEU A 356 -15.67 -8.92 -8.05
N GLU A 357 -15.42 -9.93 -7.22
CA GLU A 357 -15.69 -9.91 -5.78
C GLU A 357 -14.56 -10.54 -4.95
N PRO A 358 -13.96 -9.80 -4.01
CA PRO A 358 -14.07 -8.35 -3.88
C PRO A 358 -13.47 -7.65 -5.10
N ALA A 359 -13.93 -6.43 -5.44
CA ALA A 359 -13.40 -5.70 -6.59
C ALA A 359 -11.99 -5.14 -6.30
N PRO A 360 -10.95 -5.48 -7.08
CA PRO A 360 -9.61 -4.90 -6.88
C PRO A 360 -9.58 -3.41 -7.25
N ALA A 361 -8.82 -2.63 -6.48
CA ALA A 361 -8.57 -1.21 -6.73
C ALA A 361 -7.56 -1.02 -7.87
N CYS A 362 -7.97 -1.36 -9.09
CA CYS A 362 -7.14 -1.23 -10.28
C CYS A 362 -7.00 0.23 -10.73
N HIS A 363 -5.83 0.57 -11.27
CA HIS A 363 -5.52 1.92 -11.75
C HIS A 363 -5.18 1.91 -13.24
N PRO A 364 -6.15 2.18 -14.13
CA PRO A 364 -5.87 2.35 -15.55
C PRO A 364 -5.04 3.62 -15.80
N ARG A 365 -4.04 3.52 -16.66
CA ARG A 365 -3.17 4.64 -17.06
C ARG A 365 -2.75 4.50 -18.52
N VAL A 366 -2.42 5.63 -19.14
CA VAL A 366 -1.90 5.63 -20.51
C VAL A 366 -0.40 5.37 -20.46
N LEU A 367 0.07 4.43 -21.28
CA LEU A 367 1.48 4.29 -21.61
C LEU A 367 1.77 5.20 -22.80
N GLN A 368 2.83 6.00 -22.73
CA GLN A 368 3.19 6.84 -23.86
C GLN A 368 3.76 5.98 -24.98
N HIS A 369 3.28 6.24 -26.19
CA HIS A 369 3.82 5.69 -27.42
C HIS A 369 3.58 6.72 -28.53
N PRO A 370 4.53 6.96 -29.45
CA PRO A 370 4.51 8.14 -30.32
C PRO A 370 3.27 8.26 -31.21
N TYR A 371 2.67 7.13 -31.59
CA TYR A 371 1.59 7.06 -32.57
C TYR A 371 0.39 6.20 -32.17
N LYS A 372 0.43 5.58 -30.99
CA LYS A 372 -0.57 4.58 -30.59
C LYS A 372 -1.01 4.82 -29.17
N ARG A 373 -2.31 4.70 -28.92
CA ARG A 373 -2.85 4.76 -27.57
C ARG A 373 -2.75 3.39 -26.91
N ILE A 374 -2.04 3.33 -25.80
CA ILE A 374 -1.85 2.11 -25.02
C ILE A 374 -2.33 2.37 -23.59
N ILE A 375 -3.10 1.45 -23.02
CA ILE A 375 -3.60 1.57 -21.64
C ILE A 375 -3.09 0.39 -20.83
N ALA A 376 -2.32 0.68 -19.77
CA ALA A 376 -1.95 -0.31 -18.76
C ALA A 376 -2.93 -0.26 -17.59
N VAL A 377 -3.20 -1.41 -17.00
CA VAL A 377 -4.04 -1.58 -15.82
C VAL A 377 -3.26 -2.36 -14.79
N ASP A 378 -2.78 -1.65 -13.77
CA ASP A 378 -2.07 -2.27 -12.66
C ASP A 378 -3.11 -2.87 -11.69
N VAL A 379 -3.02 -4.19 -11.48
CA VAL A 379 -3.90 -4.99 -10.61
C VAL A 379 -3.13 -5.31 -9.32
N PRO A 380 -3.53 -4.74 -8.18
CA PRO A 380 -2.84 -5.00 -6.92
C PRO A 380 -3.04 -6.45 -6.49
N GLY A 381 -1.95 -7.08 -6.05
CA GLY A 381 -2.00 -8.41 -5.43
C GLY A 381 -2.55 -8.36 -4.01
N GLY A 382 -3.16 -9.46 -3.57
CA GLY A 382 -3.69 -9.61 -2.23
C GLY A 382 -3.43 -10.99 -1.65
N THR A 383 -3.69 -11.12 -0.35
CA THR A 383 -3.67 -12.40 0.38
C THR A 383 -5.03 -13.10 0.38
N GLN A 384 -6.06 -12.48 -0.20
CA GLN A 384 -7.41 -13.03 -0.28
C GLN A 384 -7.79 -13.38 -1.72
N PRO A 385 -8.57 -14.45 -1.92
CA PRO A 385 -9.09 -14.82 -3.24
C PRO A 385 -9.99 -13.72 -3.83
N CYS A 386 -9.81 -13.43 -5.12
CA CYS A 386 -10.71 -12.61 -5.92
C CYS A 386 -11.51 -13.52 -6.87
N ALA A 387 -12.83 -13.47 -6.77
CA ALA A 387 -13.74 -14.23 -7.63
C ALA A 387 -14.25 -13.40 -8.82
N LEU A 388 -14.46 -14.06 -9.94
CA LEU A 388 -15.33 -13.60 -11.02
C LEU A 388 -16.77 -14.02 -10.71
N ARG A 389 -17.70 -13.06 -10.76
CA ARG A 389 -19.14 -13.31 -10.69
C ARG A 389 -19.63 -13.88 -12.02
N ASP A 390 -20.24 -15.05 -11.98
CA ASP A 390 -20.96 -15.66 -13.09
C ASP A 390 -22.39 -16.02 -12.66
N GLY A 391 -23.31 -15.06 -12.81
CA GLY A 391 -24.65 -15.14 -12.22
C GLY A 391 -24.58 -15.19 -10.69
N GLU A 392 -25.12 -16.25 -10.11
CA GLU A 392 -25.06 -16.51 -8.65
C GLU A 392 -23.79 -17.27 -8.23
N ARG A 393 -22.96 -17.72 -9.18
CA ARG A 393 -21.74 -18.48 -8.89
C ARG A 393 -20.53 -17.56 -8.80
N LEU A 394 -19.60 -17.92 -7.92
CA LEU A 394 -18.29 -17.32 -7.80
C LEU A 394 -17.25 -18.28 -8.35
N GLU A 395 -16.47 -17.82 -9.33
CA GLU A 395 -15.37 -18.57 -9.91
C GLU A 395 -14.03 -17.97 -9.51
N PHE A 396 -13.14 -18.79 -8.99
CA PHE A 396 -11.81 -18.38 -8.59
C PHE A 396 -10.79 -18.82 -9.63
N TYR A 397 -9.79 -17.99 -9.88
CA TYR A 397 -8.77 -18.26 -10.89
C TYR A 397 -7.37 -18.14 -10.30
N VAL A 398 -6.46 -18.99 -10.76
CA VAL A 398 -5.02 -18.92 -10.47
C VAL A 398 -4.25 -18.67 -11.75
N ARG A 399 -3.15 -17.93 -11.64
CA ARG A 399 -2.23 -17.70 -12.76
C ARG A 399 -1.13 -18.76 -12.72
N ARG A 400 -0.89 -19.42 -13.85
CA ARG A 400 0.23 -20.36 -14.04
C ARG A 400 0.92 -20.03 -15.36
N GLY A 401 2.15 -19.53 -15.30
CA GLY A 401 2.80 -18.95 -16.48
C GLY A 401 1.96 -17.81 -17.05
N SER A 402 1.72 -17.81 -18.36
CA SER A 402 0.85 -16.84 -19.06
C SER A 402 -0.64 -17.21 -19.06
N SER A 403 -1.06 -18.24 -18.30
CA SER A 403 -2.45 -18.74 -18.36
C SER A 403 -3.21 -18.57 -17.04
N SER A 404 -4.40 -18.00 -17.13
CA SER A 404 -5.37 -17.94 -16.02
C SER A 404 -6.34 -19.13 -16.11
N ILE A 405 -6.29 -20.02 -15.12
CA ILE A 405 -7.08 -21.27 -15.04
C ILE A 405 -7.97 -21.28 -13.79
N LEU A 406 -9.04 -22.09 -13.82
CA LEU A 406 -9.94 -22.21 -12.67
C LEU A 406 -9.19 -22.83 -11.47
N ALA A 407 -9.33 -22.22 -10.30
CA ALA A 407 -8.74 -22.70 -9.07
C ALA A 407 -9.43 -23.99 -8.60
N SER A 408 -8.64 -24.93 -8.10
CA SER A 408 -9.13 -26.14 -7.44
C SER A 408 -9.69 -25.84 -6.05
N TYR A 409 -10.55 -26.72 -5.53
CA TYR A 409 -11.07 -26.62 -4.17
C TYR A 409 -9.96 -26.54 -3.11
N ARG A 410 -8.84 -27.24 -3.34
CA ARG A 410 -7.68 -27.23 -2.45
C ARG A 410 -7.01 -25.86 -2.39
N GLU A 411 -6.78 -25.22 -3.55
CA GLU A 411 -6.17 -23.89 -3.62
C GLU A 411 -7.05 -22.83 -2.94
N ILE A 412 -8.37 -22.97 -3.06
CA ILE A 412 -9.34 -22.11 -2.37
C ILE A 412 -9.27 -22.33 -0.86
N ALA A 413 -9.24 -23.59 -0.40
CA ALA A 413 -9.19 -23.93 1.02
C ALA A 413 -7.87 -23.53 1.71
N GLU A 414 -6.75 -23.60 1.00
CA GLU A 414 -5.42 -23.17 1.50
C GLU A 414 -5.23 -21.63 1.41
N GLY A 415 -6.27 -20.88 0.99
CA GLY A 415 -6.23 -19.42 0.93
C GLY A 415 -5.14 -18.88 0.01
N PHE A 416 -4.82 -19.61 -1.08
CA PHE A 416 -3.76 -19.27 -2.03
C PHE A 416 -2.36 -19.09 -1.37
N SER A 417 -2.17 -19.57 -0.14
CA SER A 417 -0.96 -19.38 0.68
C SER A 417 0.19 -20.34 0.33
N SER A 418 -0.02 -21.24 -0.63
CA SER A 418 0.92 -22.23 -1.12
C SER A 418 1.26 -21.91 -2.57
N TYR A 419 2.11 -20.91 -2.79
CA TYR A 419 2.87 -20.76 -4.04
C TYR A 419 4.23 -21.48 -3.90
N PRO A 420 4.38 -22.74 -4.32
CA PRO A 420 5.69 -23.29 -4.63
C PRO A 420 6.08 -22.77 -6.01
N GLY A 421 6.84 -21.67 -6.03
CA GLY A 421 7.24 -20.97 -7.26
C GLY A 421 8.65 -20.40 -7.17
N THR A 422 9.58 -21.15 -6.59
CA THR A 422 11.02 -21.00 -6.82
C THR A 422 11.58 -22.38 -7.11
N SER A 423 11.83 -22.64 -8.38
CA SER A 423 12.76 -23.65 -8.88
C SER A 423 13.47 -23.01 -10.05
#